data_AF-A0A811Q9S0-F1
#
_entry.id   AF-A0A811Q9S0-F1
#
_cell.length_a   1.000
_cell.length_b   1.000
_cell.length_c   1.000
_cell.angle_alpha   90.00
_cell.angle_beta   90.00
_cell.angle_gamma   90.00
#
_symmetry.space_group_name_H-M   'P 1'
#
loop_
_entity.id
_entity.type
_entity.pdbx_description
1 polymer ?
#
loop_
_entity_poly.entity_id
_entity_poly.type
_entity_poly.pdbx_seq_one_letter_code
_entity_poly.pdbx_strand_id
1 'polypeptide(L)'
;MVISEGSFPQLKALILKSMLNVNQLTVGKDALPNIEGLYIVALPKLNKFPEGFESLVSLRKLWLLSLHKDFKILWALSRMRQKMPQVVEVRVE
;
A
#
# COMPACT_ATOMS: atom_id res chain seq x y z
N MET A 1 8.62 0.37 7.78
CA MET A 1 7.55 1.02 8.57
C MET A 1 6.51 -0.03 8.87
N VAL A 2 5.99 -0.04 10.09
CA VAL A 2 4.94 -0.97 10.52
C VAL A 2 3.71 -0.16 10.90
N ILE A 3 2.55 -0.53 10.38
CA ILE A 3 1.25 -0.08 10.87
C ILE A 3 0.76 -1.20 11.79
N SER A 4 0.78 -0.95 13.09
CA SER A 4 0.55 -1.99 14.10
C SER A 4 -0.87 -2.57 14.03
N GLU A 5 -1.02 -3.80 14.51
CA GLU A 5 -2.31 -4.48 14.64
C GLU A 5 -3.37 -3.60 15.32
N GLY A 6 -4.61 -3.66 14.80
CA GLY A 6 -5.75 -2.89 15.31
C GLY A 6 -5.64 -1.36 15.17
N SER A 7 -4.60 -0.84 14.52
CA SER A 7 -4.39 0.61 14.43
C SER A 7 -5.41 1.28 13.50
N PHE A 8 -5.79 2.50 13.87
CA PHE A 8 -6.58 3.42 13.05
C PHE A 8 -7.94 2.85 12.57
N PRO A 9 -8.82 2.38 13.48
CA PRO A 9 -10.07 1.71 13.12
C PRO A 9 -11.05 2.57 12.32
N GLN A 10 -10.94 3.90 12.41
CA GLN A 10 -11.87 4.84 11.76
C GLN A 10 -11.23 5.59 10.58
N LEU A 11 -9.96 5.32 10.25
CA LEU A 11 -9.24 6.07 9.23
C LEU A 11 -9.69 5.65 7.83
N LYS A 12 -10.15 6.63 7.04
CA LYS A 12 -10.62 6.41 5.66
C LYS A 12 -9.57 6.66 4.59
N ALA A 13 -8.62 7.55 4.86
CA ALA A 13 -7.55 7.87 3.92
C ALA A 13 -6.20 7.98 4.64
N LEU A 14 -5.16 7.42 4.02
CA LEU A 14 -3.79 7.47 4.51
C LEU A 14 -2.85 7.86 3.37
N ILE A 15 -2.01 8.85 3.64
CA ILE A 15 -0.98 9.30 2.71
C ILE A 15 0.38 9.11 3.38
N LEU A 16 1.24 8.31 2.77
CA LEU A 16 2.65 8.14 3.13
C LEU A 16 3.49 8.85 2.07
N LYS A 17 4.16 9.94 2.43
CA LYS A 17 4.86 10.80 1.47
C LYS A 17 6.29 11.10 1.89
N SER A 18 7.21 11.06 0.93
CA SER A 18 8.61 11.49 1.09
C SER A 18 9.36 10.76 2.21
N MET A 19 9.04 9.50 2.47
CA MET A 19 9.72 8.69 3.48
C MET A 19 10.94 8.00 2.87
N LEU A 20 11.99 8.79 2.60
CA LEU A 20 13.13 8.40 1.75
C LEU A 20 13.92 7.16 2.21
N ASN A 21 13.83 6.83 3.51
CA ASN A 21 14.55 5.70 4.10
C ASN A 21 13.69 4.45 4.31
N VAL A 22 12.39 4.52 4.02
CA VAL A 22 11.49 3.36 4.16
C VAL A 22 11.69 2.42 2.98
N ASN A 23 12.11 1.19 3.28
CA ASN A 23 12.32 0.13 2.29
C ASN A 23 11.29 -1.01 2.37
N GLN A 24 10.49 -1.05 3.43
CA GLN A 24 9.45 -2.04 3.66
C GLN A 24 8.26 -1.39 4.35
N LEU A 25 7.07 -1.86 4.02
CA LEU A 25 5.81 -1.49 4.65
C LEU A 25 5.08 -2.76 5.04
N THR A 26 4.65 -2.85 6.30
CA THR A 26 3.89 -3.99 6.83
C THR A 26 2.65 -3.46 7.52
N VAL A 27 1.50 -4.03 7.18
CA VAL A 27 0.20 -3.77 7.81
C VAL A 27 -0.11 -4.94 8.71
N GLY A 28 -0.23 -4.67 10.01
CA GLY A 28 -0.63 -5.65 11.00
C GLY A 28 -2.07 -6.10 10.79
N LYS A 29 -2.41 -7.25 11.39
CA LYS A 29 -3.76 -7.79 11.36
C LYS A 29 -4.78 -6.76 11.85
N ASP A 30 -5.96 -6.71 11.23
CA ASP A 30 -7.07 -5.81 11.61
C ASP A 30 -6.72 -4.31 11.67
N ALA A 31 -5.57 -3.90 11.15
CA ALA A 31 -5.22 -2.49 11.01
C ALA A 31 -5.95 -1.91 9.81
N LEU A 32 -6.31 -0.62 9.90
CA LEU A 32 -6.96 0.11 8.82
C LEU A 32 -8.24 -0.57 8.26
N PRO A 33 -9.14 -1.13 9.10
CA PRO A 33 -10.27 -1.93 8.62
C PRO A 33 -11.23 -1.15 7.71
N ASN A 34 -11.31 0.18 7.88
CA ASN A 34 -12.20 1.07 7.14
C ASN A 34 -11.46 1.98 6.13
N ILE A 35 -10.21 1.65 5.76
CA ILE A 35 -9.47 2.44 4.79
C ILE A 35 -10.07 2.32 3.41
N GLU A 36 -10.38 3.45 2.78
CA GLU A 36 -10.94 3.53 1.44
C GLU A 36 -9.88 4.01 0.43
N GLY A 37 -8.94 4.86 0.86
CA GLY A 37 -7.88 5.42 0.02
C GLY A 37 -6.48 5.32 0.63
N LEU A 38 -5.55 4.74 -0.11
CA LEU A 38 -4.15 4.62 0.28
C LEU A 38 -3.23 5.22 -0.79
N TYR A 39 -2.38 6.16 -0.38
CA TYR A 39 -1.50 6.89 -1.26
C TYR A 39 -0.06 6.78 -0.75
N ILE A 40 0.82 6.19 -1.54
CA ILE A 40 2.23 6.00 -1.22
C ILE A 40 3.04 6.71 -2.28
N VAL A 41 3.71 7.80 -1.88
CA VAL A 41 4.31 8.76 -2.81
C VAL A 41 5.74 9.06 -2.40
N ALA A 42 6.68 8.92 -3.34
CA ALA A 42 8.09 9.25 -3.13
C ALA A 42 8.74 8.44 -1.99
N LEU A 43 8.60 7.11 -2.05
CA LEU A 43 9.32 6.14 -1.20
C LEU A 43 10.31 5.36 -2.08
N PRO A 44 11.45 5.96 -2.47
CA PRO A 44 12.35 5.43 -3.49
C PRO A 44 13.06 4.14 -3.09
N LYS A 45 13.14 3.83 -1.79
CA LYS A 45 13.76 2.59 -1.29
C LYS A 45 12.76 1.44 -1.11
N LEU A 46 11.46 1.68 -1.31
CA LEU A 46 10.41 0.67 -1.18
C LEU A 46 10.50 -0.30 -2.37
N ASN A 47 11.31 -1.34 -2.21
CA ASN A 47 11.61 -2.36 -3.23
C ASN A 47 10.99 -3.72 -2.90
N LYS A 48 10.08 -3.76 -1.93
CA LYS A 48 9.28 -4.91 -1.56
C LYS A 48 7.82 -4.55 -1.65
N PHE A 49 7.01 -5.54 -1.99
CA PHE A 49 5.58 -5.41 -1.89
C PHE A 49 5.17 -5.25 -0.40
N PRO A 50 4.23 -4.34 -0.07
CA PRO A 50 3.78 -4.20 1.31
C PRO A 50 3.09 -5.46 1.84
N GLU A 51 3.55 -5.96 2.98
CA GLU A 51 2.93 -7.12 3.62
C GLU A 51 1.59 -6.74 4.26
N GLY A 52 0.59 -7.61 4.13
CA GLY A 52 -0.71 -7.45 4.78
C GLY A 52 -1.70 -6.56 4.04
N PHE A 53 -1.37 -6.05 2.85
CA PHE A 53 -2.32 -5.25 2.07
C PHE A 53 -3.54 -6.04 1.60
N GLU A 54 -3.43 -7.36 1.47
CA GLU A 54 -4.56 -8.24 1.17
C GLU A 54 -5.65 -8.18 2.25
N SER A 55 -5.32 -7.77 3.48
CA SER A 55 -6.29 -7.59 4.57
C SER A 55 -7.11 -6.30 4.47
N LEU A 56 -6.76 -5.38 3.58
CA LEU A 56 -7.43 -4.10 3.41
C LEU A 56 -8.71 -4.26 2.57
N VAL A 57 -9.73 -4.87 3.16
CA VAL A 57 -10.99 -5.25 2.50
C VAL A 57 -11.82 -4.04 2.02
N SER A 58 -11.71 -2.91 2.71
CA SER A 58 -12.45 -1.68 2.41
C SER A 58 -11.76 -0.81 1.35
N LEU A 59 -10.54 -1.15 0.95
CA LEU A 59 -9.71 -0.31 0.08
C LEU A 59 -10.31 -0.22 -1.33
N ARG A 60 -10.54 1.00 -1.80
CA ARG A 60 -11.10 1.28 -3.14
C ARG A 60 -10.11 2.00 -4.05
N LYS A 61 -9.20 2.79 -3.48
CA LYS A 61 -8.23 3.60 -4.20
C LYS A 61 -6.81 3.35 -3.69
N LEU A 62 -5.90 3.02 -4.61
CA LEU A 62 -4.50 2.75 -4.33
C LEU A 62 -3.60 3.49 -5.32
N TRP A 63 -2.83 4.47 -4.85
CA TRP A 63 -1.83 5.16 -5.65
C TRP A 63 -0.43 4.87 -5.13
N LEU A 64 0.43 4.38 -6.03
CA LEU A 64 1.81 4.00 -5.78
C LEU A 64 2.68 4.78 -6.76
N LEU A 65 3.21 5.92 -6.32
CA LEU A 65 3.83 6.92 -7.20
C LEU A 65 5.28 7.18 -6.79
N SER A 66 6.18 7.20 -7.77
CA SER A 66 7.59 7.53 -7.55
C SER A 66 8.24 6.63 -6.48
N LEU A 67 7.99 5.32 -6.60
CA LEU A 67 8.58 4.31 -5.72
C LEU A 67 9.94 3.85 -6.26
N HIS A 68 10.47 2.74 -5.76
CA HIS A 68 11.68 2.15 -6.32
C HIS A 68 11.51 1.88 -7.83
N LYS A 69 12.56 2.09 -8.63
CA LYS A 69 12.54 1.93 -10.09
C LYS A 69 12.01 0.56 -10.56
N ASP A 70 12.28 -0.49 -9.78
CA ASP A 70 11.87 -1.87 -10.09
C ASP A 70 10.50 -2.21 -9.50
N PHE A 71 9.85 -1.30 -8.76
CA PHE A 71 8.59 -1.57 -8.08
C PHE A 71 7.48 -1.97 -9.06
N LYS A 72 7.40 -1.30 -10.21
CA LYS A 72 6.40 -1.62 -11.25
C LYS A 72 6.60 -3.02 -11.83
N ILE A 73 7.85 -3.48 -11.92
CA ILE A 73 8.18 -4.84 -12.36
C ILE A 73 7.71 -5.84 -11.30
N LEU A 74 8.02 -5.59 -10.02
CA LEU A 74 7.58 -6.43 -8.90
C LEU A 74 6.04 -6.52 -8.84
N TRP A 75 5.34 -5.40 -8.99
CA TRP A 75 3.89 -5.33 -9.04
C TRP A 75 3.30 -6.26 -10.13
N ALA A 76 3.88 -6.21 -11.33
CA ALA A 76 3.45 -7.03 -12.46
C ALA A 76 3.74 -8.53 -12.24
N LEU A 77 4.96 -8.88 -11.82
CA LEU A 77 5.37 -10.26 -11.56
C LEU A 77 4.52 -10.93 -10.47
N SER A 78 4.18 -10.18 -9.42
CA SER A 78 3.33 -10.66 -8.34
C SER A 78 1.83 -10.73 -8.69
N ARG A 79 1.45 -10.30 -9.90
CA ARG A 79 0.06 -10.22 -10.39
C ARG A 79 -0.85 -9.48 -9.41
N MET A 80 -0.34 -8.41 -8.79
CA MET A 80 -1.01 -7.75 -7.66
C MET A 80 -2.39 -7.21 -8.00
N ARG A 81 -2.59 -6.72 -9.23
CA ARG A 81 -3.90 -6.26 -9.68
C ARG A 81 -4.98 -7.33 -9.56
N GLN A 82 -4.64 -8.60 -9.77
CA GLN A 82 -5.56 -9.74 -9.67
C GLN A 82 -5.85 -10.15 -8.23
N LYS A 83 -4.88 -9.96 -7.33
CA LYS A 83 -5.03 -10.23 -5.89
C LYS A 83 -5.88 -9.19 -5.15
N MET A 84 -6.10 -8.04 -5.77
CA MET A 84 -6.86 -6.92 -5.22
C MET A 84 -8.02 -6.53 -6.14
N PRO A 85 -8.97 -7.44 -6.41
CA PRO A 85 -10.07 -7.16 -7.32
C PRO A 85 -11.00 -6.06 -6.79
N GLN A 86 -11.10 -5.89 -5.47
CA GLN A 86 -11.94 -4.88 -4.81
C GLN A 86 -11.46 -3.44 -5.01
N VAL A 87 -10.17 -3.26 -5.30
CA VAL A 87 -9.59 -1.92 -5.51
C VAL A 87 -9.93 -1.47 -6.93
N VAL A 88 -10.80 -0.47 -7.02
CA VAL A 88 -11.36 0.03 -8.28
C VAL A 88 -10.35 0.94 -8.98
N GLU A 89 -9.71 1.82 -8.23
CA GLU A 89 -8.77 2.81 -8.76
C GLU A 89 -7.34 2.46 -8.35
N VAL A 90 -6.56 1.94 -9.28
CA VAL A 90 -5.15 1.59 -9.07
C VAL A 90 -4.26 2.42 -9.99
N ARG A 91 -3.28 3.12 -9.42
CA ARG A 91 -2.25 3.85 -10.17
C ARG A 91 -0.86 3.43 -9.70
N VAL A 92 -0.01 3.02 -10.64
CA VAL A 92 1.38 2.60 -10.38
C VAL A 92 2.30 3.28 -11.37
N GLU A 93 3.13 4.21 -10.88
CA GLU A 93 4.04 5.06 -11.65
C GLU A 93 5.47 5.03 -11.11
#